data_AF-A0A497LUS0-F1
#
_entry.id   AF-A0A497LUS0-F1
#
_cell.length_a   1.000
_cell.length_b   1.000
_cell.length_c   1.000
_cell.angle_alpha   90.00
_cell.angle_beta   90.00
_cell.angle_gamma   90.00
#
_symmetry.space_group_name_H-M   'P 1'
#
loop_
_entity.id
_entity.type
_entity.pdbx_description
1 polymer ?
#
loop_
_entity_poly.entity_id
_entity_poly.type
_entity_poly.pdbx_seq_one_letter_code
_entity_poly.pdbx_strand_id
1 'polypeptide(L)'
;LREYLLERGIKVARWLLDPLQVPEARLSLRKLGAVGRNYNSNFYGSMRDPYNRGLESDRLEVEWRLDSKRVLNRISGVDREPRITDLLEEGAESIITVVKEGVLEKILNYRLNFKSEKVLVEVPENIDYVKRASISTAVEWREITRKIFEKGLAQGYLVTDLIKERNERGTKYYYLLEKNVKLD
;
A
#
# COMPACT_ATOMS: atom_id res chain seq x y z
N LEU A 1 -5.60 6.45 21.83
CA LEU A 1 -4.23 5.94 21.56
C LEU A 1 -3.25 7.05 21.20
N ARG A 2 -3.48 7.83 20.12
CA ARG A 2 -2.58 8.95 19.72
C ARG A 2 -2.27 9.92 20.87
N GLU A 3 -3.31 10.46 21.50
CA GLU A 3 -3.18 11.42 22.61
C GLU A 3 -2.41 10.80 23.78
N TYR A 4 -2.79 9.59 24.18
CA TYR A 4 -2.07 8.80 25.20
C TYR A 4 -0.56 8.64 24.93
N LEU A 5 -0.16 8.43 23.67
CA LEU A 5 1.24 8.33 23.27
C LEU A 5 1.95 9.69 23.32
N LEU A 6 1.29 10.75 22.84
CA LEU A 6 1.83 12.11 22.85
C LEU A 6 2.03 12.64 24.27
N GLU A 7 1.10 12.37 25.18
CA GLU A 7 1.21 12.69 26.62
C GLU A 7 2.44 12.06 27.27
N ARG A 8 2.96 10.96 26.68
CA ARG A 8 4.17 10.25 27.13
C ARG A 8 5.41 10.66 26.36
N GLY A 9 5.35 11.73 25.57
CA GLY A 9 6.46 12.21 24.76
C GLY A 9 6.77 11.33 23.54
N ILE A 10 5.94 10.33 23.23
CA ILE A 10 6.12 9.49 22.04
C ILE A 10 5.54 10.24 20.84
N LYS A 11 6.41 10.60 19.90
CA LYS A 11 6.05 11.33 18.67
C LYS A 11 6.00 10.46 17.43
N VAL A 12 6.64 9.29 17.47
CA VAL A 12 6.73 8.38 16.33
C VAL A 12 6.40 6.97 16.79
N ALA A 13 5.48 6.32 16.08
CA ALA A 13 5.22 4.88 16.18
C ALA A 13 5.56 4.20 14.85
N ARG A 14 6.14 3.00 14.89
CA ARG A 14 6.44 2.18 13.71
C ARG A 14 5.90 0.78 13.89
N TRP A 15 5.38 0.20 12.81
CA TRP A 15 4.97 -1.20 12.78
C TRP A 15 5.07 -1.77 11.37
N LEU A 16 4.98 -3.09 11.29
CA LEU A 16 4.99 -3.85 10.04
C LEU A 16 3.55 -4.21 9.67
N LEU A 17 3.21 -4.12 8.39
CA LEU A 17 1.96 -4.61 7.84
C LEU A 17 2.21 -5.44 6.59
N ASP A 18 1.26 -6.30 6.23
CA ASP A 18 1.32 -7.00 4.94
C ASP A 18 0.76 -6.09 3.83
N PRO A 19 1.55 -5.76 2.78
CA PRO A 19 1.13 -4.83 1.74
C PRO A 19 -0.03 -5.36 0.88
N LEU A 20 -0.32 -6.66 0.91
CA LEU A 20 -1.49 -7.22 0.20
C LEU A 20 -2.73 -7.35 1.11
N GLN A 21 -2.60 -7.09 2.41
CA GLN A 21 -3.72 -7.02 3.35
C GLN A 21 -4.33 -5.61 3.34
N VAL A 22 -5.15 -5.34 2.32
CA VAL A 22 -5.79 -4.03 2.07
C VAL A 22 -6.45 -3.40 3.31
N PRO A 23 -7.19 -4.12 4.18
CA PRO A 23 -7.81 -3.49 5.35
C PRO A 23 -6.78 -2.90 6.34
N GLU A 24 -5.71 -3.64 6.63
CA GLU A 24 -4.63 -3.21 7.54
C GLU A 24 -3.84 -2.05 6.93
N ALA A 25 -3.49 -2.17 5.66
CA ALA A 25 -2.78 -1.13 4.93
C ALA A 25 -3.58 0.17 4.85
N ARG A 26 -4.89 0.09 4.58
CA ARG A 26 -5.77 1.26 4.46
C ARG A 26 -5.98 1.95 5.81
N LEU A 27 -6.11 1.18 6.88
CA LEU A 27 -6.13 1.74 8.23
C LEU A 27 -4.84 2.52 8.50
N SER A 28 -3.69 1.90 8.23
CA SER A 28 -2.38 2.48 8.53
C SER A 28 -2.09 3.74 7.71
N LEU A 29 -2.25 3.67 6.39
CA LEU A 29 -1.87 4.74 5.47
C LEU A 29 -2.96 5.80 5.31
N ARG A 30 -4.18 5.39 4.94
CA ARG A 30 -5.25 6.34 4.61
C ARG A 30 -5.92 6.93 5.84
N LYS A 31 -6.19 6.11 6.86
CA LYS A 31 -6.95 6.57 8.04
C LYS A 31 -6.06 7.20 9.11
N LEU A 32 -4.93 6.57 9.44
CA LEU A 32 -4.01 7.10 10.45
C LEU A 32 -3.01 8.11 9.87
N GLY A 33 -2.71 8.05 8.57
CA GLY A 33 -1.74 8.94 7.94
C GLY A 33 -0.29 8.49 8.11
N ALA A 34 -0.05 7.22 8.46
CA ALA A 34 1.28 6.65 8.46
C ALA A 34 1.86 6.61 7.03
N VAL A 35 3.17 6.46 6.92
CA VAL A 35 3.90 6.44 5.64
C VAL A 35 4.81 5.23 5.60
N GLY A 36 4.71 4.44 4.53
CA GLY A 36 5.60 3.31 4.28
C GLY A 36 6.95 3.77 3.79
N ARG A 37 8.02 3.31 4.47
CA ARG A 37 9.40 3.74 4.21
C ARG A 37 10.33 2.59 3.82
N ASN A 38 10.13 1.41 4.39
CA ASN A 38 10.98 0.26 4.17
C ASN A 38 10.15 -0.97 3.81
N TYR A 39 10.65 -1.76 2.87
CA TYR A 39 10.07 -3.03 2.48
C TYR A 39 10.99 -4.16 2.92
N ASN A 40 10.42 -5.16 3.60
CA ASN A 40 11.17 -6.31 4.11
C ASN A 40 10.63 -7.56 3.43
N SER A 41 11.42 -8.17 2.53
CA SER A 41 11.05 -9.42 1.87
C SER A 41 11.12 -10.60 2.85
N ASN A 42 10.10 -11.45 2.83
CA ASN A 42 10.03 -12.71 3.59
C ASN A 42 10.48 -12.57 5.06
N PHE A 43 10.00 -11.53 5.74
CA PHE A 43 10.52 -11.07 7.04
C PHE A 43 10.48 -12.14 8.15
N TYR A 44 9.44 -12.96 8.19
CA TYR A 44 9.28 -14.05 9.16
C TYR A 44 9.82 -15.41 8.65
N GLY A 45 10.29 -15.49 7.41
CA GLY A 45 10.75 -16.73 6.78
C GLY A 45 9.64 -17.79 6.66
N SER A 46 10.02 -19.07 6.85
CA SER A 46 9.10 -20.20 6.73
C SER A 46 8.09 -20.25 7.88
N MET A 47 6.92 -19.64 7.68
CA MET A 47 5.80 -19.72 8.63
C MET A 47 4.98 -20.99 8.42
N ARG A 48 4.67 -21.68 9.52
CA ARG A 48 3.85 -22.92 9.52
C ARG A 48 2.35 -22.65 9.75
N ASP A 49 1.97 -21.42 10.07
CA ASP A 49 0.59 -21.09 10.41
C ASP A 49 -0.33 -21.13 9.17
N PRO A 50 -1.61 -21.50 9.32
CA PRO A 50 -2.53 -21.64 8.19
C PRO A 50 -2.79 -20.34 7.42
N TYR A 51 -2.70 -19.18 8.09
CA TYR A 51 -3.00 -17.88 7.49
C TYR A 51 -1.90 -17.47 6.50
N ASN A 52 -0.63 -17.64 6.88
CA ASN A 52 0.49 -17.28 6.01
C ASN A 52 1.01 -18.41 5.11
N ARG A 53 0.49 -19.65 5.27
CA ARG A 53 0.93 -20.79 4.45
C ARG A 53 0.81 -20.49 2.95
N GLY A 54 1.92 -20.57 2.21
CA GLY A 54 1.94 -20.46 0.74
C GLY A 54 2.29 -19.09 0.17
N LEU A 55 2.47 -18.05 1.00
CA LEU A 55 3.07 -16.77 0.57
C LEU A 55 4.22 -16.39 1.50
N GLU A 56 5.25 -15.76 0.94
CA GLU A 56 6.33 -15.18 1.73
C GLU A 56 5.85 -14.01 2.58
N SER A 57 6.47 -13.83 3.75
CA SER A 57 6.09 -12.83 4.77
C SER A 57 6.58 -11.43 4.43
N ASP A 58 6.21 -10.87 3.28
CA ASP A 58 6.66 -9.51 2.99
C ASP A 58 5.98 -8.50 3.90
N ARG A 59 6.75 -7.55 4.41
CA ARG A 59 6.29 -6.54 5.35
C ARG A 59 6.71 -5.15 4.93
N LEU A 60 5.71 -4.27 4.80
CA LEU A 60 5.92 -2.84 4.69
C LEU A 60 6.05 -2.28 6.11
N GLU A 61 7.19 -1.66 6.41
CA GLU A 61 7.35 -0.85 7.61
C GLU A 61 6.73 0.52 7.38
N VAL A 62 5.77 0.88 8.23
CA VAL A 62 5.13 2.19 8.23
C VAL A 62 5.54 3.00 9.45
N GLU A 63 5.68 4.31 9.25
CA GLU A 63 5.99 5.29 10.28
C GLU A 63 4.81 6.25 10.46
N TRP A 64 4.35 6.39 11.70
CA TRP A 64 3.29 7.29 12.09
C TRP A 64 3.84 8.40 12.98
N ARG A 65 4.10 9.56 12.38
CA ARG A 65 4.53 10.80 13.07
C ARG A 65 3.30 11.48 13.68
N LEU A 66 3.04 11.18 14.94
CA LEU A 66 1.81 11.47 15.66
C LEU A 66 1.45 12.96 15.68
N ASP A 67 2.43 13.85 15.79
CA ASP A 67 2.27 15.32 15.85
C ASP A 67 2.37 16.03 14.49
N SER A 68 2.56 15.28 13.40
CA SER A 68 2.69 15.87 12.06
C SER A 68 1.38 16.49 11.54
N LYS A 69 1.51 17.53 10.71
CA LYS A 69 0.39 18.17 10.01
C LYS A 69 -0.39 17.16 9.16
N ARG A 70 0.31 16.23 8.51
CA ARG A 70 -0.29 15.13 7.73
C ARG A 70 -1.24 14.30 8.60
N VAL A 71 -0.77 13.80 9.74
CA VAL A 71 -1.59 12.97 10.63
C VAL A 71 -2.80 13.75 11.14
N LEU A 72 -2.60 15.01 11.56
CA LEU A 72 -3.69 15.88 12.00
C LEU A 72 -4.75 16.08 10.90
N ASN A 73 -4.34 16.33 9.66
CA ASN A 73 -5.27 16.50 8.54
C ASN A 73 -6.04 15.22 8.20
N ARG A 74 -5.38 14.05 8.30
CA ARG A 74 -5.98 12.73 8.05
C ARG A 74 -7.04 12.39 9.09
N ILE A 75 -6.72 12.54 10.39
CA ILE A 75 -7.65 12.18 11.48
C ILE A 75 -8.81 13.16 11.65
N SER A 76 -8.60 14.44 11.31
CA SER A 76 -9.66 15.47 11.35
C SER A 76 -10.58 15.44 10.14
N GLY A 77 -10.24 14.66 9.10
CA GLY A 77 -11.01 14.57 7.85
C GLY A 77 -10.85 15.77 6.91
N VAL A 78 -9.93 16.69 7.21
CA VAL A 78 -9.56 17.79 6.30
C VAL A 78 -8.95 17.26 5.01
N ASP A 79 -8.10 16.25 5.14
CA ASP A 79 -7.52 15.54 4.00
C ASP A 79 -8.54 14.59 3.41
N ARG A 80 -9.03 14.93 2.21
CA ARG A 80 -10.00 14.13 1.45
C ARG A 80 -9.27 13.08 0.62
N GLU A 81 -9.95 11.96 0.38
CA GLU A 81 -9.41 10.91 -0.48
C GLU A 81 -9.38 11.40 -1.94
N PRO A 82 -8.20 11.39 -2.60
CA PRO A 82 -8.09 11.83 -3.98
C PRO A 82 -8.79 10.84 -4.92
N ARG A 83 -9.29 11.33 -6.05
CA ARG A 83 -9.78 10.45 -7.12
C ARG A 83 -8.62 10.02 -7.99
N ILE A 84 -8.65 8.77 -8.46
CA ILE A 84 -7.62 8.23 -9.35
C ILE A 84 -7.57 9.03 -10.66
N THR A 85 -8.71 9.46 -11.20
CA THR A 85 -8.78 10.31 -12.39
C THR A 85 -8.01 11.62 -12.22
N ASP A 86 -8.18 12.30 -11.08
CA ASP A 86 -7.51 13.57 -10.80
C ASP A 86 -5.99 13.36 -10.71
N LEU A 87 -5.55 12.28 -10.06
CA LEU A 87 -4.13 11.94 -9.96
C LEU A 87 -3.51 11.64 -11.33
N LEU A 88 -4.23 10.94 -12.21
CA LEU A 88 -3.78 10.65 -13.57
C LEU A 88 -3.70 11.94 -14.42
N GLU A 89 -4.67 12.85 -14.28
CA GLU A 89 -4.65 14.17 -14.93
C GLU A 89 -3.49 15.05 -14.43
N GLU A 90 -3.13 14.92 -13.15
CA GLU A 90 -1.94 15.53 -12.54
C GLU A 90 -0.62 14.85 -12.95
N GLY A 91 -0.66 13.84 -13.81
CA GLY A 91 0.52 13.17 -14.36
C GLY A 91 1.02 11.97 -13.54
N ALA A 92 0.22 11.43 -12.62
CA ALA A 92 0.56 10.18 -11.95
C ALA A 92 0.67 9.02 -12.95
N GLU A 93 1.65 8.14 -12.76
CA GLU A 93 1.79 6.95 -13.59
C GLU A 93 1.10 5.74 -12.94
N SER A 94 0.11 5.15 -13.61
CA SER A 94 -0.32 3.79 -13.29
C SER A 94 0.65 2.78 -13.90
N ILE A 95 1.30 1.98 -13.06
CA ILE A 95 2.41 1.11 -13.48
C ILE A 95 2.04 -0.36 -13.54
N ILE A 96 0.81 -0.71 -13.20
CA ILE A 96 0.32 -2.08 -13.22
C ILE A 96 -1.05 -2.12 -13.89
N THR A 97 -1.26 -3.12 -14.74
CA THR A 97 -2.51 -3.37 -15.41
C THR A 97 -3.08 -4.67 -14.90
N VAL A 98 -4.30 -4.61 -14.35
CA VAL A 98 -4.97 -5.74 -13.73
C VAL A 98 -6.20 -6.10 -14.56
N VAL A 99 -6.35 -7.39 -14.84
CA VAL A 99 -7.53 -7.95 -15.49
C VAL A 99 -8.30 -8.85 -14.53
N LYS A 100 -9.62 -8.88 -14.69
CA LYS A 100 -10.49 -9.82 -13.97
C LYS A 100 -10.90 -10.94 -14.91
N GLU A 101 -10.52 -12.17 -14.56
CA GLU A 101 -11.00 -13.38 -15.22
C GLU A 101 -11.97 -14.09 -14.27
N GLY A 102 -13.27 -13.87 -14.50
CA GLY A 102 -14.30 -14.24 -13.53
C GLY A 102 -14.10 -13.48 -12.21
N VAL A 103 -13.84 -14.21 -11.13
CA VAL A 103 -13.60 -13.64 -9.79
C VAL A 103 -12.12 -13.42 -9.48
N LEU A 104 -11.21 -13.84 -10.38
CA LEU A 104 -9.77 -13.81 -10.13
C LEU A 104 -9.14 -12.55 -10.73
N GLU A 105 -8.46 -11.78 -9.88
CA GLU A 105 -7.66 -10.61 -10.27
C GLU A 105 -6.24 -11.06 -10.65
N LYS A 106 -5.83 -10.77 -11.89
CA LYS A 106 -4.52 -11.15 -12.45
C LYS A 106 -3.77 -9.92 -12.96
N ILE A 107 -2.45 -9.96 -12.81
CA ILE A 107 -1.57 -8.94 -13.37
C ILE A 107 -1.37 -9.26 -14.85
N LEU A 108 -1.82 -8.37 -15.74
CA LEU A 108 -1.57 -8.49 -17.18
C LEU A 108 -0.20 -7.92 -17.56
N ASN A 109 0.16 -6.78 -16.98
CA ASN A 109 1.43 -6.11 -17.24
C ASN A 109 1.84 -5.25 -16.05
N TYR A 110 3.14 -5.01 -15.90
CA TYR A 110 3.68 -4.08 -14.92
C TYR A 110 4.97 -3.41 -15.43
N ARG A 111 5.30 -2.24 -14.86
CA ARG A 111 6.51 -1.48 -15.16
C ARG A 111 7.33 -1.25 -13.90
N LEU A 112 8.65 -1.46 -14.00
CA LEU A 112 9.61 -1.13 -12.92
C LEU A 112 10.39 0.17 -13.19
N ASN A 113 10.21 0.74 -14.38
CA ASN A 113 10.78 2.03 -14.74
C ASN A 113 9.64 3.06 -14.80
N PHE A 114 9.60 3.91 -13.79
CA PHE A 114 8.65 5.02 -13.65
C PHE A 114 9.39 6.23 -13.11
N LYS A 115 8.99 7.42 -13.55
CA LYS A 115 9.71 8.68 -13.27
C LYS A 115 8.81 9.80 -12.75
N SER A 116 7.49 9.67 -12.89
CA SER A 116 6.54 10.64 -12.34
C SER A 116 6.67 10.74 -10.83
N GLU A 117 6.46 11.95 -10.29
CA GLU A 117 6.49 12.17 -8.84
C GLU A 117 5.40 11.39 -8.10
N LYS A 118 4.34 10.96 -8.80
CA LYS A 118 3.25 10.14 -8.26
C LYS A 118 3.10 8.86 -9.06
N VAL A 119 3.03 7.73 -8.37
CA VAL A 119 2.92 6.40 -8.98
C VAL A 119 1.80 5.63 -8.32
N LEU A 120 0.93 5.03 -9.14
CA LEU A 120 -0.22 4.25 -8.71
C LEU A 120 0.05 2.76 -8.93
N VAL A 121 -0.15 1.98 -7.87
CA VAL A 121 0.02 0.52 -7.87
C VAL A 121 -1.28 -0.13 -7.43
N GLU A 122 -2.03 -0.68 -8.39
CA GLU A 122 -3.20 -1.50 -8.12
C GLU A 122 -2.80 -2.77 -7.34
N VAL A 123 -3.62 -3.15 -6.37
CA VAL A 123 -3.50 -4.41 -5.60
C VAL A 123 -4.85 -5.12 -5.56
N PRO A 124 -4.88 -6.45 -5.38
CA PRO A 124 -6.13 -7.18 -5.31
C PRO A 124 -6.98 -6.68 -4.16
N GLU A 125 -8.31 -6.68 -4.34
CA GLU A 125 -9.26 -6.29 -3.29
C GLU A 125 -9.11 -7.19 -2.06
N ASN A 126 -8.80 -8.47 -2.28
CA ASN A 126 -8.63 -9.45 -1.23
C ASN A 126 -7.65 -10.55 -1.66
N ILE A 127 -6.43 -10.51 -1.13
CA ILE A 127 -5.40 -11.49 -1.43
C ILE A 127 -5.76 -12.92 -0.98
N ASP A 128 -6.56 -13.08 0.07
CA ASP A 128 -6.98 -14.41 0.54
C ASP A 128 -7.98 -15.07 -0.42
N TYR A 129 -8.83 -14.30 -1.10
CA TYR A 129 -9.65 -14.82 -2.20
C TYR A 129 -8.78 -15.26 -3.38
N VAL A 130 -7.82 -14.43 -3.80
CA VAL A 130 -6.88 -14.78 -4.87
C VAL A 130 -6.11 -16.06 -4.51
N LYS A 131 -5.60 -16.15 -3.27
CA LYS A 131 -4.87 -17.30 -2.75
C LYS A 131 -5.69 -18.59 -2.77
N ARG A 132 -6.97 -18.53 -2.38
CA ARG A 132 -7.88 -19.69 -2.42
C ARG A 132 -8.20 -20.14 -3.84
N ALA A 133 -8.33 -19.20 -4.78
CA ALA A 133 -8.62 -19.50 -6.18
C ALA A 133 -7.39 -19.99 -6.96
N SER A 134 -6.22 -19.39 -6.71
CA SER A 134 -4.95 -19.75 -7.34
C SER A 134 -3.77 -19.29 -6.49
N ILE A 135 -3.09 -20.25 -5.85
CA ILE A 135 -1.88 -19.96 -5.07
C ILE A 135 -0.77 -19.35 -5.94
N SER A 136 -0.62 -19.84 -7.18
CA SER A 136 0.38 -19.33 -8.12
C SER A 136 0.16 -17.85 -8.46
N THR A 137 -1.09 -17.43 -8.65
CA THR A 137 -1.45 -16.03 -8.90
C THR A 137 -1.19 -15.18 -7.66
N ALA A 138 -1.48 -15.68 -6.46
CA ALA A 138 -1.18 -14.97 -5.22
C ALA A 138 0.34 -14.80 -5.00
N VAL A 139 1.15 -15.80 -5.38
CA VAL A 139 2.63 -15.72 -5.37
C VAL A 139 3.10 -14.66 -6.36
N GLU A 140 2.57 -14.65 -7.58
CA GLU A 140 2.88 -13.62 -8.59
C GLU A 140 2.56 -12.21 -8.09
N TRP A 141 1.39 -12.01 -7.45
CA TRP A 141 1.06 -10.75 -6.78
C TRP A 141 2.10 -10.34 -5.73
N ARG A 142 2.51 -11.26 -4.86
CA ARG A 142 3.54 -11.02 -3.84
C ARG A 142 4.85 -10.56 -4.48
N GLU A 143 5.34 -11.32 -5.46
CA GLU A 143 6.61 -11.05 -6.11
C GLU A 143 6.61 -9.71 -6.88
N ILE A 144 5.55 -9.40 -7.61
CA ILE A 144 5.46 -8.17 -8.39
C ILE A 144 5.30 -6.95 -7.48
N THR A 145 4.45 -7.03 -6.45
CA THR A 145 4.34 -5.97 -5.44
C THR A 145 5.67 -5.72 -4.74
N ARG A 146 6.41 -6.78 -4.36
CA ARG A 146 7.77 -6.67 -3.81
C ARG A 146 8.69 -5.88 -4.74
N LYS A 147 8.83 -6.33 -5.99
CA LYS A 147 9.72 -5.70 -6.98
C LYS A 147 9.40 -4.22 -7.16
N ILE A 148 8.11 -3.87 -7.24
CA ILE A 148 7.68 -2.48 -7.39
C ILE A 148 8.03 -1.65 -6.16
N PHE A 149 7.72 -2.15 -4.96
CA PHE A 149 7.93 -1.40 -3.72
C PHE A 149 9.41 -1.24 -3.41
N GLU A 150 10.21 -2.30 -3.51
CA GLU A 150 11.66 -2.23 -3.33
C GLU A 150 12.29 -1.23 -4.31
N LYS A 151 11.89 -1.28 -5.58
CA LYS A 151 12.38 -0.35 -6.60
C LYS A 151 12.00 1.10 -6.31
N GLY A 152 10.74 1.35 -5.96
CA GLY A 152 10.24 2.70 -5.65
C GLY A 152 10.91 3.27 -4.41
N LEU A 153 10.94 2.52 -3.30
CA LEU A 153 11.56 2.97 -2.06
C LEU A 153 13.07 3.22 -2.24
N ALA A 154 13.78 2.37 -2.97
CA ALA A 154 15.19 2.59 -3.30
C ALA A 154 15.44 3.85 -4.17
N GLN A 155 14.43 4.32 -4.90
CA GLN A 155 14.47 5.56 -5.69
C GLN A 155 14.02 6.80 -4.89
N GLY A 156 13.72 6.64 -3.60
CA GLY A 156 13.29 7.72 -2.71
C GLY A 156 11.79 8.01 -2.75
N TYR A 157 10.97 7.13 -3.32
CA TYR A 157 9.52 7.22 -3.14
C TYR A 157 9.15 6.78 -1.73
N LEU A 158 7.98 7.23 -1.29
CA LEU A 158 7.33 6.82 -0.05
C LEU A 158 5.95 6.28 -0.37
N VAL A 159 5.50 5.25 0.35
CA VAL A 159 4.12 4.76 0.23
C VAL A 159 3.24 5.63 1.12
N THR A 160 2.49 6.55 0.53
CA THR A 160 1.79 7.61 1.30
C THR A 160 0.32 7.31 1.48
N ASP A 161 -0.32 6.58 0.57
CA ASP A 161 -1.74 6.32 0.62
C ASP A 161 -2.10 4.94 0.07
N LEU A 162 -3.29 4.47 0.42
CA LEU A 162 -3.98 3.36 -0.23
C LEU A 162 -5.39 3.82 -0.55
N ILE A 163 -5.60 4.23 -1.79
CA ILE A 163 -6.82 4.85 -2.31
C ILE A 163 -7.81 3.77 -2.74
N LYS A 164 -9.09 3.99 -2.44
CA LYS A 164 -10.20 3.13 -2.87
C LYS A 164 -10.95 3.84 -3.98
N GLU A 165 -11.07 3.18 -5.12
CA GLU A 165 -11.94 3.59 -6.20
C GLU A 165 -13.12 2.63 -6.29
N ARG A 166 -14.33 3.17 -6.41
CA ARG A 166 -15.54 2.38 -6.67
C ARG A 166 -16.12 2.79 -8.00
N ASN A 167 -16.31 1.83 -8.90
CA ASN A 167 -16.94 2.03 -10.18
C ASN A 167 -17.96 0.91 -10.45
N GLU A 168 -18.60 0.94 -11.62
CA GLU A 168 -19.61 -0.06 -12.03
C GLU A 168 -19.05 -1.48 -12.10
N ARG A 169 -17.72 -1.62 -12.27
CA ARG A 169 -17.01 -2.92 -12.36
C ARG A 169 -16.50 -3.41 -11.00
N GLY A 170 -16.83 -2.71 -9.92
CA GLY A 170 -16.53 -3.09 -8.54
C GLY A 170 -15.63 -2.11 -7.81
N THR A 171 -14.94 -2.61 -6.79
CA THR A 171 -13.99 -1.83 -5.99
C THR A 171 -12.57 -2.14 -6.47
N LYS A 172 -11.73 -1.10 -6.53
CA LYS A 172 -10.30 -1.20 -6.78
C LYS A 172 -9.52 -0.46 -5.69
N TYR A 173 -8.29 -0.92 -5.47
CA TYR A 173 -7.39 -0.33 -4.48
C TYR A 173 -6.05 -0.01 -5.11
N TYR A 174 -5.56 1.21 -4.89
CA TYR A 174 -4.32 1.72 -5.45
C TYR A 174 -3.42 2.26 -4.33
N TYR A 175 -2.24 1.68 -4.17
CA TYR A 175 -1.20 2.37 -3.43
C TYR A 175 -0.75 3.60 -4.19
N LEU A 176 -0.60 4.71 -3.48
CA LEU A 176 0.04 5.91 -3.99
C LEU A 176 1.47 5.96 -3.45
N LEU A 177 2.42 5.91 -4.37
CA LEU A 177 3.84 6.15 -4.10
C LEU A 177 4.17 7.56 -4.56
N GLU A 178 4.77 8.36 -3.68
CA GLU A 178 5.11 9.74 -3.98
C GLU A 178 6.59 10.04 -3.72
N LYS A 179 7.17 10.85 -4.58
CA LYS A 179 8.51 11.41 -4.43
C LYS A 179 8.43 12.85 -3.91
N ASN A 180 9.49 13.31 -3.23
CA ASN A 180 9.60 14.70 -2.74
C ASN A 180 8.48 15.15 -1.78
N VAL A 181 7.87 14.21 -1.06
CA VAL A 181 6.76 14.51 -0.14
C VAL A 181 7.26 15.30 1.05
N LYS A 182 6.64 16.46 1.31
CA LYS A 182 6.81 17.18 2.57
C LYS A 182 5.93 16.52 3.63
N LEU A 183 6.57 15.80 4.55
CA LEU A 183 5.89 15.05 5.61
C LEU A 183 5.65 15.87 6.89
N ASP A 184 6.21 17.08 6.95
CA ASP A 184 6.13 18.02 8.08
C ASP A 184 5.44 19.33 7.64
#